data_AF-A0A382PDD0-F1
#
_entry.id   AF-A0A382PDD0-F1
#
_cell.length_a   1.000
_cell.length_b   1.000
_cell.length_c   1.000
_cell.angle_alpha   90.00
_cell.angle_beta   90.00
_cell.angle_gamma   90.00
#
_symmetry.space_group_name_H-M   'P 1'
#
loop_
_entity.id
_entity.type
_entity.pdbx_description
1 polymer ?
#
loop_
_entity_poly.entity_id
_entity_poly.type
_entity_poly.pdbx_seq_one_letter_code
_entity_poly.pdbx_strand_id
1 'polypeptide(L)'
;MNFSEYTLISFGDSFTFGQDTVPIYKRQPHGLPDQWKKDCNLNSYTQVIADRMGFKDCLNFGVLAGSNERSFTLVESFLRTNPDKKVFVLFNFTSASRFMNIFKVDNKRQYGIVDVTPTTVNNVEAREWVREEKYTNINAKSIVHQYTYWRNSVQDVYSHIRDRRNLYYLLSSHNTPHVTFDVLNNTDFLMLRDNPLEYILSNDGFGINFMYKDDADYVLKEMDFFRSYYNEILTNTPLLCHMGNDVLDGRENLTRYLNSRALLEHGDEGYYWSDNGHWNIEGHHVVAKLIGDFIKKKYEN
;
A
#
# COMPACT_ATOMS: atom_id res chain seq x y z
N MET A 1 1.43 10.72 23.34
CA MET A 1 0.46 11.46 22.49
C MET A 1 -0.93 11.28 23.09
N ASN A 2 -1.84 12.26 23.03
CA ASN A 2 -3.23 12.08 23.47
C ASN A 2 -4.13 11.64 22.31
N PHE A 3 -4.34 10.34 22.11
CA PHE A 3 -5.11 9.80 20.98
C PHE A 3 -6.59 10.25 20.97
N SER A 4 -7.17 10.57 22.12
CA SER A 4 -8.56 11.04 22.23
C SER A 4 -8.82 12.40 21.56
N GLU A 5 -7.77 13.10 21.13
CA GLU A 5 -7.89 14.33 20.33
C GLU A 5 -7.79 14.10 18.82
N TYR A 6 -7.33 12.92 18.40
CA TYR A 6 -7.03 12.61 17.01
C TYR A 6 -8.11 11.73 16.39
N THR A 7 -8.39 11.97 15.10
CA THR A 7 -9.12 11.01 14.25
C THR A 7 -8.13 10.04 13.62
N LEU A 8 -8.35 8.74 13.79
CA LEU A 8 -7.60 7.72 13.06
C LEU A 8 -8.12 7.66 11.63
N ILE A 9 -7.24 7.83 10.65
CA ILE A 9 -7.59 7.72 9.23
C ILE A 9 -6.72 6.66 8.56
N SER A 10 -7.32 5.71 7.84
CA SER A 10 -6.58 4.64 7.17
C SER A 10 -6.73 4.65 5.65
N PHE A 11 -5.65 4.35 4.95
CA PHE A 11 -5.58 4.26 3.49
C PHE A 11 -4.91 2.95 3.07
N GLY A 12 -5.37 2.38 1.96
CA GLY A 12 -4.85 1.13 1.41
C GLY A 12 -5.87 0.40 0.54
N ASP A 13 -5.74 -0.92 0.45
CA ASP A 13 -6.51 -1.76 -0.45
C ASP A 13 -7.71 -2.46 0.23
N SER A 14 -8.12 -3.62 -0.29
CA SER A 14 -9.22 -4.43 0.23
C SER A 14 -8.98 -4.94 1.66
N PHE A 15 -7.73 -5.11 2.09
CA PHE A 15 -7.42 -5.43 3.48
C PHE A 15 -7.68 -4.23 4.39
N THR A 16 -7.35 -3.02 3.95
CA THR A 16 -7.71 -1.81 4.70
C THR A 16 -9.22 -1.65 4.80
N PHE A 17 -9.94 -1.94 3.71
CA PHE A 17 -11.40 -1.94 3.66
C PHE A 17 -12.04 -2.92 4.67
N GLY A 18 -11.36 -4.01 5.03
CA GLY A 18 -11.94 -5.10 5.81
C GLY A 18 -12.82 -6.01 4.95
N GLN A 19 -12.44 -6.23 3.68
CA GLN A 19 -13.17 -7.13 2.78
C GLN A 19 -13.24 -8.54 3.40
N ASP A 20 -14.40 -9.19 3.22
CA ASP A 20 -14.72 -10.54 3.71
C ASP A 20 -14.83 -10.71 5.24
N THR A 21 -14.76 -9.61 6.01
CA THR A 21 -15.17 -9.63 7.43
C THR A 21 -16.68 -9.82 7.61
N VAL A 22 -17.46 -9.46 6.59
CA VAL A 22 -18.89 -9.78 6.46
C VAL A 22 -19.18 -10.28 5.03
N PRO A 23 -20.14 -11.19 4.85
CA PRO A 23 -20.52 -11.69 3.51
C PRO A 23 -20.92 -10.55 2.57
N ILE A 24 -20.56 -10.68 1.29
CA ILE A 24 -20.91 -9.68 0.26
C ILE A 24 -22.44 -9.59 0.15
N TYR A 25 -22.98 -8.38 0.39
CA TYR A 25 -24.39 -8.12 0.17
C TYR A 25 -24.68 -8.16 -1.33
N LYS A 26 -25.88 -8.62 -1.73
CA LYS A 26 -26.26 -8.70 -3.15
C LYS A 26 -25.90 -7.39 -3.87
N ARG A 27 -25.05 -7.49 -4.90
CA ARG A 27 -24.63 -6.33 -5.72
C ARG A 27 -25.88 -5.61 -6.20
N GLN A 28 -25.92 -4.29 -6.02
CA GLN A 28 -26.99 -3.46 -6.55
C GLN A 28 -26.62 -2.97 -7.96
N PRO A 29 -27.59 -2.56 -8.79
CA PRO A 29 -27.33 -2.04 -10.14
C PRO A 29 -26.31 -0.89 -10.20
N HIS A 30 -26.13 -0.17 -9.09
CA HIS A 30 -25.24 0.98 -8.97
C HIS A 30 -23.96 0.72 -8.16
N GLY A 31 -23.64 -0.54 -7.86
CA GLY A 31 -22.41 -0.93 -7.18
C GLY A 31 -22.64 -1.66 -5.85
N LEU A 32 -21.63 -1.59 -4.99
CA LEU A 32 -21.65 -2.22 -3.67
C LEU A 32 -22.50 -1.38 -2.71
N PRO A 33 -23.31 -1.99 -1.83
CA PRO A 33 -24.10 -1.24 -0.87
C PRO A 33 -23.23 -0.47 0.13
N ASP A 34 -23.56 0.80 0.38
CA ASP A 34 -22.87 1.62 1.39
C ASP A 34 -22.86 0.96 2.77
N GLN A 35 -23.94 0.24 3.10
CA GLN A 35 -24.05 -0.48 4.35
C GLN A 35 -23.01 -1.61 4.46
N TRP A 36 -22.79 -2.36 3.37
CA TRP A 36 -21.77 -3.41 3.35
C TRP A 36 -20.37 -2.86 3.63
N LYS A 37 -20.05 -1.70 3.04
CA LYS A 37 -18.79 -1.01 3.35
C LYS A 37 -18.69 -0.64 4.83
N LYS A 38 -19.76 -0.10 5.43
CA LYS A 38 -19.76 0.25 6.86
C LYS A 38 -19.52 -0.99 7.72
N ASP A 39 -20.21 -2.08 7.43
CA ASP A 39 -20.11 -3.31 8.22
C ASP A 39 -18.73 -3.99 8.07
N CYS A 40 -18.13 -3.93 6.88
CA CYS A 40 -16.73 -4.32 6.67
C CYS A 40 -15.77 -3.44 7.48
N ASN A 41 -15.94 -2.12 7.40
CA ASN A 41 -15.08 -1.16 8.09
C ASN A 41 -15.12 -1.34 9.62
N LEU A 42 -16.28 -1.68 10.19
CA LEU A 42 -16.45 -1.91 11.64
C LEU A 42 -15.61 -3.09 12.16
N ASN A 43 -15.33 -4.07 11.31
CA ASN A 43 -14.54 -5.25 11.66
C ASN A 43 -13.09 -5.18 11.13
N SER A 44 -12.70 -4.07 10.50
CA SER A 44 -11.35 -3.90 9.97
C SER A 44 -10.37 -3.60 11.09
N TYR A 45 -9.07 -3.83 10.80
CA TYR A 45 -8.02 -3.52 11.77
C TYR A 45 -8.03 -2.02 12.17
N THR A 46 -8.56 -1.14 11.31
CA THR A 46 -8.62 0.30 11.59
C THR A 46 -9.55 0.58 12.76
N GLN A 47 -10.76 0.01 12.74
CA GLN A 47 -11.73 0.20 13.81
C GLN A 47 -11.21 -0.41 15.12
N VAL A 48 -10.65 -1.62 15.05
CA VAL A 48 -10.10 -2.30 16.23
C VAL A 48 -8.96 -1.49 16.88
N ILE A 49 -8.09 -0.86 16.08
CA ILE A 49 -7.06 0.05 16.61
C ILE A 49 -7.70 1.30 17.23
N ALA A 50 -8.65 1.92 16.55
CA ALA A 50 -9.34 3.12 17.03
C ALA A 50 -9.94 2.91 18.43
N ASP A 51 -10.69 1.81 18.60
CA ASP A 51 -11.37 1.47 19.84
C ASP A 51 -10.37 1.15 20.97
N ARG A 52 -9.33 0.36 20.69
CA ARG A 52 -8.35 -0.07 21.69
C ARG A 52 -7.45 1.07 22.17
N MET A 53 -7.16 2.03 21.30
CA MET A 53 -6.27 3.15 21.60
C MET A 53 -7.03 4.42 22.03
N GLY A 54 -8.36 4.42 21.93
CA GLY A 54 -9.21 5.54 22.36
C GLY A 54 -9.09 6.76 21.44
N PHE A 55 -9.00 6.54 20.12
CA PHE A 55 -9.07 7.63 19.14
C PHE A 55 -10.45 8.31 19.19
N LYS A 56 -10.49 9.61 18.89
CA LYS A 56 -11.72 10.41 18.89
C LYS A 56 -12.77 9.87 17.90
N ASP A 57 -12.29 9.47 16.74
CA ASP A 57 -13.08 9.07 15.57
C ASP A 57 -12.21 8.19 14.65
N CYS A 58 -12.85 7.45 13.74
CA CYS A 58 -12.23 6.48 12.85
C CYS A 58 -12.79 6.62 11.43
N LEU A 59 -11.93 6.91 10.45
CA LEU A 59 -12.31 6.97 9.04
C LEU A 59 -11.46 6.00 8.22
N ASN A 60 -12.14 5.06 7.57
CA ASN A 60 -11.49 4.04 6.75
C ASN A 60 -11.70 4.33 5.26
N PHE A 61 -10.60 4.67 4.58
CA PHE A 61 -10.54 4.96 3.15
C PHE A 61 -9.94 3.81 2.34
N GLY A 62 -9.94 2.58 2.86
CA GLY A 62 -9.57 1.40 2.10
C GLY A 62 -10.39 1.27 0.82
N VAL A 63 -9.73 0.87 -0.27
CA VAL A 63 -10.36 0.73 -1.59
C VAL A 63 -10.15 -0.69 -2.09
N LEU A 64 -11.23 -1.39 -2.45
CA LEU A 64 -11.12 -2.70 -3.06
C LEU A 64 -10.23 -2.65 -4.29
N ALA A 65 -9.22 -3.54 -4.32
CA ALA A 65 -8.20 -3.57 -5.36
C ALA A 65 -7.52 -2.20 -5.63
N GLY A 66 -7.45 -1.31 -4.64
CA GLY A 66 -6.78 -0.01 -4.78
C GLY A 66 -5.26 -0.13 -4.88
N SER A 67 -4.60 0.76 -5.62
CA SER A 67 -3.15 0.96 -5.65
C SER A 67 -2.65 1.94 -4.58
N ASN A 68 -1.32 2.02 -4.43
CA ASN A 68 -0.68 3.08 -3.66
C ASN A 68 -1.01 4.47 -4.25
N GLU A 69 -1.03 4.65 -5.57
CA GLU A 69 -1.37 5.92 -6.24
C GLU A 69 -2.79 6.41 -5.92
N ARG A 70 -3.75 5.48 -5.86
CA ARG A 70 -5.11 5.79 -5.41
C ARG A 70 -5.12 6.22 -3.94
N SER A 71 -4.42 5.50 -3.07
CA SER A 71 -4.28 5.85 -1.65
C SER A 71 -3.61 7.21 -1.45
N PHE A 72 -2.58 7.54 -2.24
CA PHE A 72 -1.92 8.86 -2.23
C PHE A 72 -2.87 9.99 -2.56
N THR A 73 -3.65 9.83 -3.62
CA THR A 73 -4.64 10.84 -4.03
C THR A 73 -5.64 11.10 -2.91
N LEU A 74 -6.07 10.05 -2.19
CA LEU A 74 -7.01 10.17 -1.08
C LEU A 74 -6.38 10.86 0.13
N VAL A 75 -5.17 10.47 0.56
CA VAL A 75 -4.53 11.09 1.74
C VAL A 75 -4.14 12.54 1.47
N GLU A 76 -3.59 12.87 0.30
CA GLU A 76 -3.29 14.25 -0.07
C GLU A 76 -4.55 15.11 -0.03
N SER A 77 -5.61 14.66 -0.68
CA SER A 77 -6.83 15.45 -0.78
C SER A 77 -7.51 15.59 0.58
N PHE A 78 -7.46 14.56 1.42
CA PHE A 78 -7.99 14.64 2.78
C PHE A 78 -7.22 15.66 3.62
N LEU A 79 -5.89 15.58 3.67
CA LEU A 79 -5.06 16.48 4.47
C LEU A 79 -5.17 17.93 4.01
N ARG A 80 -5.15 18.17 2.68
CA ARG A 80 -5.29 19.51 2.11
C ARG A 80 -6.66 20.13 2.38
N THR A 81 -7.74 19.35 2.38
CA THR A 81 -9.11 19.85 2.57
C THR A 81 -9.55 19.91 4.03
N ASN A 82 -8.79 19.31 4.95
CA ASN A 82 -9.08 19.29 6.38
C ASN A 82 -7.87 19.80 7.22
N PRO A 83 -7.34 21.00 6.95
CA PRO A 83 -6.09 21.47 7.54
C PRO A 83 -6.13 21.59 9.07
N ASP A 84 -7.30 21.84 9.66
CA ASP A 84 -7.46 22.02 11.11
C ASP A 84 -7.78 20.72 11.86
N LYS A 85 -7.99 19.60 11.14
CA LYS A 85 -8.36 18.33 11.76
C LYS A 85 -7.11 17.63 12.28
N LYS A 86 -7.05 17.36 13.58
CA LYS A 86 -6.03 16.50 14.19
C LYS A 86 -6.23 15.06 13.73
N VAL A 87 -5.29 14.54 12.96
CA VAL A 87 -5.40 13.23 12.31
C VAL A 87 -4.16 12.38 12.58
N PHE A 88 -4.37 11.07 12.72
CA PHE A 88 -3.31 10.08 12.77
C PHE A 88 -3.48 9.16 11.57
N VAL A 89 -2.46 9.05 10.72
CA VAL A 89 -2.54 8.30 9.46
C VAL A 89 -2.04 6.86 9.65
N LEU A 90 -2.86 5.89 9.27
CA LEU A 90 -2.43 4.53 8.96
C LEU A 90 -2.34 4.36 7.44
N PHE A 91 -1.17 3.99 6.94
CA PHE A 91 -0.98 3.76 5.51
C PHE A 91 -0.51 2.34 5.25
N ASN A 92 -1.37 1.55 4.60
CA ASN A 92 -1.05 0.23 4.10
C ASN A 92 -0.50 0.35 2.68
N PHE A 93 0.78 0.04 2.51
CA PHE A 93 1.37 -0.15 1.19
C PHE A 93 0.89 -1.49 0.60
N THR A 94 0.14 -1.40 -0.49
CA THR A 94 -0.27 -2.56 -1.29
C THR A 94 0.84 -2.91 -2.29
N SER A 95 0.59 -3.93 -3.13
CA SER A 95 1.49 -4.36 -4.19
C SER A 95 2.03 -3.17 -4.99
N ALA A 96 3.36 -3.00 -4.99
CA ALA A 96 4.03 -1.97 -5.77
C ALA A 96 3.71 -2.06 -7.26
N SER A 97 3.42 -3.26 -7.79
CA SER A 97 3.05 -3.48 -9.19
C SER A 97 1.61 -3.08 -9.54
N ARG A 98 0.81 -2.59 -8.58
CA ARG A 98 -0.56 -2.13 -8.84
C ARG A 98 -0.58 -0.64 -9.09
N PHE A 99 -1.10 -0.22 -10.25
CA PHE A 99 -1.11 1.20 -10.64
C PHE A 99 -2.49 1.69 -11.05
N MET A 100 -2.76 2.95 -10.75
CA MET A 100 -3.99 3.62 -11.14
C MET A 100 -3.86 4.10 -12.57
N ASN A 101 -4.76 3.65 -13.43
CA ASN A 101 -4.81 4.02 -14.84
C ASN A 101 -6.09 4.79 -15.14
N ILE A 102 -6.02 5.71 -16.10
CA ILE A 102 -7.17 6.47 -16.62
C ILE A 102 -7.32 6.11 -18.10
N PHE A 103 -8.09 5.05 -18.38
CA PHE A 103 -8.22 4.52 -19.73
C PHE A 103 -9.38 5.16 -20.50
N LYS A 104 -9.17 5.39 -21.80
CA LYS A 104 -10.23 5.85 -22.71
C LYS A 104 -11.28 4.76 -22.88
N VAL A 105 -12.55 5.09 -22.62
CA VAL A 105 -13.67 4.18 -22.82
C VAL A 105 -13.97 4.07 -24.31
N ASP A 106 -14.13 2.85 -24.80
CA ASP A 106 -14.29 2.63 -26.23
C ASP A 106 -15.57 3.25 -26.78
N ASN A 107 -15.47 3.87 -27.96
CA ASN A 107 -16.54 4.61 -28.63
C ASN A 107 -17.23 5.71 -27.79
N LYS A 108 -16.61 6.16 -26.69
CA LYS A 108 -17.14 7.22 -25.82
C LYS A 108 -16.11 8.33 -25.60
N ARG A 109 -16.57 9.56 -25.38
CA ARG A 109 -15.74 10.70 -24.96
C ARG A 109 -15.60 10.71 -23.44
N GLN A 110 -15.21 9.58 -22.86
CA GLN A 110 -15.15 9.34 -21.43
C GLN A 110 -13.91 8.52 -21.08
N TYR A 111 -13.49 8.59 -19.83
CA TYR A 111 -12.36 7.83 -19.29
C TYR A 111 -12.80 7.07 -18.04
N GLY A 112 -12.27 5.86 -17.85
CA GLY A 112 -12.49 5.05 -16.65
C GLY A 112 -11.21 4.97 -15.82
N ILE A 113 -11.36 5.11 -14.50
CA ILE A 113 -10.28 4.91 -13.55
C ILE A 113 -10.26 3.43 -13.16
N VAL A 114 -9.12 2.76 -13.35
CA VAL A 114 -8.95 1.34 -13.06
C VAL A 114 -7.56 1.06 -12.52
N ASP A 115 -7.51 0.27 -11.47
CA ASP A 115 -6.25 -0.22 -10.91
C ASP A 115 -5.94 -1.58 -11.52
N VAL A 116 -4.73 -1.72 -12.07
CA VAL A 116 -4.30 -2.90 -12.80
C VAL A 116 -3.04 -3.46 -12.13
N THR A 117 -2.90 -4.77 -12.14
CA THR A 117 -1.72 -5.53 -11.70
C THR A 117 -1.27 -6.51 -12.81
N PRO A 118 -0.05 -7.06 -12.75
CA PRO A 118 0.37 -8.14 -13.64
C PRO A 118 -0.58 -9.36 -13.58
N THR A 119 -1.12 -9.66 -12.40
CA THR A 119 -2.03 -10.79 -12.17
C THR A 119 -3.46 -10.53 -12.63
N THR A 120 -3.81 -9.32 -13.05
CA THR A 120 -5.14 -8.95 -13.53
C THR A 120 -5.58 -9.84 -14.70
N VAL A 121 -4.66 -10.24 -15.59
CA VAL A 121 -4.97 -11.15 -16.70
C VAL A 121 -5.32 -12.58 -16.26
N ASN A 122 -5.01 -12.94 -15.02
CA ASN A 122 -5.27 -14.26 -14.44
C ASN A 122 -6.52 -14.30 -13.56
N ASN A 123 -7.08 -13.14 -13.19
CA ASN A 123 -8.30 -13.06 -12.38
C ASN A 123 -9.55 -13.12 -13.28
N VAL A 124 -10.50 -14.01 -12.95
CA VAL A 124 -11.71 -14.27 -13.76
C VAL A 124 -12.63 -13.05 -13.87
N GLU A 125 -12.86 -12.31 -12.78
CA GLU A 125 -13.67 -11.08 -12.82
C GLU A 125 -12.94 -9.95 -13.56
N ALA A 126 -11.62 -9.84 -13.37
CA ALA A 126 -10.83 -8.85 -14.11
C ALA A 126 -10.74 -9.16 -15.61
N ARG A 127 -10.85 -10.44 -15.99
CA ARG A 127 -10.95 -10.85 -17.39
C ARG A 127 -12.22 -10.34 -18.05
N GLU A 128 -13.32 -10.11 -17.33
CA GLU A 128 -14.57 -9.65 -17.97
C GLU A 128 -14.38 -8.28 -18.62
N TRP A 129 -13.88 -7.28 -17.88
CA TRP A 129 -13.68 -5.94 -18.47
C TRP A 129 -12.52 -5.89 -19.48
N VAL A 130 -11.52 -6.77 -19.35
CA VAL A 130 -10.43 -6.93 -20.34
C VAL A 130 -10.92 -7.64 -21.61
N ARG A 131 -11.93 -8.53 -21.52
CA ARG A 131 -12.50 -9.28 -22.65
C ARG A 131 -13.57 -8.51 -23.40
N GLU A 132 -14.32 -7.66 -22.72
CA GLU A 132 -15.37 -6.84 -23.32
C GLU A 132 -14.83 -5.65 -24.14
N GLU A 133 -13.50 -5.53 -24.28
CA GLU A 133 -12.83 -4.40 -24.96
C GLU A 133 -13.36 -3.04 -24.48
N LYS A 134 -13.70 -2.96 -23.18
CA LYS A 134 -14.34 -1.79 -22.56
C LYS A 134 -13.54 -0.51 -22.81
N TYR A 135 -12.22 -0.63 -22.89
CA TYR A 135 -11.31 0.48 -23.11
C TYR A 135 -10.57 0.31 -24.43
N THR A 136 -10.43 1.41 -25.18
CA THR A 136 -9.84 1.41 -26.51
C THR A 136 -8.44 0.79 -26.49
N ASN A 137 -8.26 -0.32 -27.23
CA ASN A 137 -7.02 -1.08 -27.38
C ASN A 137 -6.41 -1.64 -26.07
N ILE A 138 -7.19 -1.74 -24.99
CA ILE A 138 -6.75 -2.40 -23.76
C ILE A 138 -7.24 -3.84 -23.75
N ASN A 139 -6.31 -4.78 -23.85
CA ASN A 139 -6.58 -6.22 -23.81
C ASN A 139 -5.50 -6.95 -23.01
N ALA A 140 -5.63 -8.27 -22.85
CA ALA A 140 -4.69 -9.05 -22.06
C ALA A 140 -3.24 -8.95 -22.57
N LYS A 141 -3.04 -8.91 -23.89
CA LYS A 141 -1.72 -8.76 -24.51
C LYS A 141 -1.11 -7.39 -24.21
N SER A 142 -1.89 -6.32 -24.31
CA SER A 142 -1.38 -4.97 -23.99
C SER A 142 -1.00 -4.83 -22.52
N ILE A 143 -1.78 -5.43 -21.61
CA ILE A 143 -1.46 -5.46 -20.17
C ILE A 143 -0.16 -6.25 -19.93
N VAL A 144 -0.01 -7.43 -20.52
CA VAL A 144 1.25 -8.21 -20.39
C VAL A 144 2.43 -7.40 -20.91
N HIS A 145 2.32 -6.80 -22.10
CA HIS A 145 3.37 -5.94 -22.65
C HIS A 145 3.69 -4.74 -21.74
N GLN A 146 2.68 -4.14 -21.10
CA GLN A 146 2.88 -3.07 -20.13
C GLN A 146 3.79 -3.53 -19.00
N TYR A 147 3.51 -4.68 -18.37
CA TYR A 147 4.31 -5.19 -17.25
C TYR A 147 5.61 -5.88 -17.65
N THR A 148 5.77 -6.26 -18.92
CA THR A 148 7.05 -6.78 -19.43
C THR A 148 8.04 -5.65 -19.73
N TYR A 149 7.59 -4.58 -20.39
CA TYR A 149 8.50 -3.58 -20.97
C TYR A 149 8.50 -2.23 -20.24
N TRP A 150 7.35 -1.81 -19.69
CA TRP A 150 7.18 -0.45 -19.15
C TRP A 150 7.09 -0.42 -17.62
N ARG A 151 6.38 -1.38 -17.03
CA ARG A 151 6.17 -1.58 -15.59
C ARG A 151 6.80 -2.90 -15.16
N ASN A 152 8.05 -3.12 -15.56
CA ASN A 152 8.81 -4.30 -15.18
C ASN A 152 9.22 -4.26 -13.70
N SER A 153 9.85 -5.33 -13.21
CA SER A 153 10.24 -5.45 -11.79
C SER A 153 11.16 -4.34 -11.29
N VAL A 154 12.07 -3.82 -12.13
CA VAL A 154 12.93 -2.69 -11.76
C VAL A 154 12.12 -1.40 -11.65
N GLN A 155 11.12 -1.22 -12.52
CA GLN A 155 10.19 -0.09 -12.43
C GLN A 155 9.30 -0.19 -11.19
N ASP A 156 8.96 -1.40 -10.74
CA ASP A 156 8.24 -1.61 -9.48
C ASP A 156 9.10 -1.20 -8.28
N VAL A 157 10.40 -1.55 -8.27
CA VAL A 157 11.35 -1.07 -7.25
C VAL A 157 11.42 0.46 -7.26
N TYR A 158 11.59 1.08 -8.43
CA TYR A 158 11.59 2.55 -8.53
C TYR A 158 10.30 3.16 -7.97
N SER A 159 9.14 2.61 -8.36
CA SER A 159 7.83 3.11 -7.96
C SER A 159 7.63 2.96 -6.46
N HIS A 160 8.06 1.84 -5.88
CA HIS A 160 8.06 1.61 -4.44
C HIS A 160 8.88 2.66 -3.69
N ILE A 161 10.13 2.92 -4.10
CA ILE A 161 10.98 3.95 -3.47
C ILE A 161 10.32 5.32 -3.59
N ARG A 162 9.85 5.68 -4.79
CA ARG A 162 9.16 6.94 -5.06
C ARG A 162 7.94 7.13 -4.17
N ASP A 163 7.12 6.10 -4.06
CA ASP A 163 5.90 6.12 -3.27
C ASP A 163 6.23 6.31 -1.77
N ARG A 164 7.28 5.64 -1.26
CA ARG A 164 7.76 5.80 0.12
C ARG A 164 8.24 7.23 0.42
N ARG A 165 9.07 7.78 -0.47
CA ARG A 165 9.55 9.17 -0.36
C ARG A 165 8.41 10.18 -0.45
N ASN A 166 7.49 9.99 -1.41
CA ASN A 166 6.33 10.86 -1.59
C ASN A 166 5.42 10.86 -0.36
N LEU A 167 5.16 9.70 0.24
CA LEU A 167 4.38 9.64 1.47
C LEU A 167 5.08 10.41 2.60
N TYR A 168 6.38 10.21 2.75
CA TYR A 168 7.17 10.90 3.78
C TYR A 168 7.08 12.41 3.62
N TYR A 169 7.30 12.94 2.41
CA TYR A 169 7.22 14.38 2.16
C TYR A 169 5.81 14.93 2.39
N LEU A 170 4.78 14.20 1.94
CA LEU A 170 3.39 14.60 2.16
C LEU A 170 3.04 14.65 3.65
N LEU A 171 3.32 13.60 4.41
CA LEU A 171 2.98 13.57 5.83
C LEU A 171 3.82 14.57 6.64
N SER A 172 5.07 14.80 6.24
CA SER A 172 5.96 15.78 6.88
C SER A 172 5.50 17.21 6.62
N SER A 173 5.04 17.56 5.41
CA SER A 173 4.56 18.92 5.10
C SER A 173 3.30 19.29 5.90
N HIS A 174 2.52 18.30 6.30
CA HIS A 174 1.35 18.45 7.16
C HIS A 174 1.63 18.15 8.64
N ASN A 175 2.88 17.91 9.03
CA ASN A 175 3.28 17.50 10.39
C ASN A 175 2.37 16.41 11.00
N THR A 176 2.04 15.40 10.19
CA THR A 176 1.01 14.42 10.50
C THR A 176 1.61 13.17 11.13
N PRO A 177 1.21 12.79 12.37
CA PRO A 177 1.66 11.54 12.97
C PRO A 177 1.08 10.35 12.21
N HIS A 178 1.88 9.29 12.07
CA HIS A 178 1.53 8.20 11.19
C HIS A 178 2.23 6.89 11.55
N VAL A 179 1.65 5.78 11.09
CA VAL A 179 2.33 4.50 10.97
C VAL A 179 2.05 3.94 9.58
N THR A 180 3.08 3.37 8.98
CA THR A 180 3.00 2.70 7.68
C THR A 180 3.41 1.25 7.80
N PHE A 181 2.85 0.38 6.97
CA PHE A 181 3.14 -1.05 6.98
C PHE A 181 2.80 -1.67 5.61
N ASP A 182 3.33 -2.85 5.35
CA ASP A 182 3.03 -3.61 4.14
C ASP A 182 2.09 -4.77 4.45
N VAL A 183 0.90 -4.79 3.85
CA VAL A 183 0.01 -5.95 3.95
C VAL A 183 0.40 -7.03 2.95
N LEU A 184 0.49 -6.66 1.67
CA LEU A 184 0.84 -7.57 0.57
C LEU A 184 2.20 -7.28 -0.05
N ASN A 185 2.67 -6.05 0.09
CA ASN A 185 3.90 -5.62 -0.55
C ASN A 185 5.11 -6.31 0.09
N ASN A 186 6.04 -6.80 -0.72
CA ASN A 186 7.25 -7.46 -0.26
C ASN A 186 8.50 -6.87 -0.93
N THR A 187 8.40 -5.69 -1.53
CA THR A 187 9.50 -5.10 -2.29
C THR A 187 10.75 -4.87 -1.42
N ASP A 188 10.62 -4.38 -0.18
CA ASP A 188 11.79 -4.21 0.71
C ASP A 188 12.54 -5.53 0.94
N PHE A 189 11.80 -6.62 1.17
CA PHE A 189 12.37 -7.95 1.34
C PHE A 189 13.09 -8.43 0.07
N LEU A 190 12.47 -8.25 -1.10
CA LEU A 190 13.07 -8.63 -2.39
C LEU A 190 14.30 -7.77 -2.70
N MET A 191 14.28 -6.48 -2.36
CA MET A 191 15.44 -5.61 -2.53
C MET A 191 16.63 -6.11 -1.73
N LEU A 192 16.45 -6.45 -0.45
CA LEU A 192 17.53 -7.00 0.39
C LEU A 192 18.04 -8.35 -0.10
N ARG A 193 17.17 -9.19 -0.67
CA ARG A 193 17.55 -10.52 -1.19
C ARG A 193 18.30 -10.45 -2.52
N ASP A 194 17.82 -9.62 -3.44
CA ASP A 194 18.23 -9.66 -4.85
C ASP A 194 19.12 -8.48 -5.27
N ASN A 195 19.22 -7.41 -4.48
CA ASN A 195 19.98 -6.19 -4.77
C ASN A 195 19.73 -5.64 -6.21
N PRO A 196 18.62 -4.91 -6.45
CA PRO A 196 18.21 -4.50 -7.80
C PRO A 196 19.23 -3.60 -8.51
N LEU A 197 20.15 -2.98 -7.78
CA LEU A 197 21.20 -2.12 -8.33
C LEU A 197 22.14 -2.86 -9.29
N GLU A 198 22.27 -4.18 -9.17
CA GLU A 198 23.12 -5.01 -10.04
C GLU A 198 22.58 -5.13 -11.47
N TYR A 199 21.30 -4.79 -11.67
CA TYR A 199 20.59 -4.95 -12.94
C TYR A 199 20.30 -3.61 -13.64
N ILE A 200 20.79 -2.49 -13.12
CA ILE A 200 20.53 -1.15 -13.67
C ILE A 200 21.82 -0.59 -14.27
N LEU A 201 21.81 -0.32 -15.58
CA LEU A 201 22.84 0.47 -16.25
C LEU A 201 22.51 1.95 -16.04
N SER A 202 23.33 2.65 -15.25
CA SER A 202 23.11 4.04 -14.86
C SER A 202 23.61 5.06 -15.89
N ASN A 203 24.44 4.65 -16.85
CA ASN A 203 24.87 5.51 -17.95
C ASN A 203 23.76 5.60 -19.01
N ASP A 204 23.07 6.74 -19.03
CA ASP A 204 21.99 7.03 -19.98
C ASP A 204 22.49 7.61 -21.31
N GLY A 205 23.78 7.92 -21.42
CA GLY A 205 24.38 8.56 -22.60
C GLY A 205 24.05 10.04 -22.78
N PHE A 206 23.32 10.67 -21.84
CA PHE A 206 22.95 12.09 -21.89
C PHE A 206 23.89 12.99 -21.09
N GLY A 207 24.97 12.42 -20.54
CA GLY A 207 26.03 13.17 -19.90
C GLY A 207 25.70 13.64 -18.49
N ILE A 208 24.62 13.17 -17.85
CA ILE A 208 24.29 13.55 -16.45
C ILE A 208 25.42 13.26 -15.46
N ASN A 209 26.36 12.41 -15.86
CA ASN A 209 27.58 12.05 -15.14
C ASN A 209 28.40 13.26 -14.66
N PHE A 210 28.40 14.38 -15.42
CA PHE A 210 29.14 15.58 -15.00
C PHE A 210 28.52 16.27 -13.77
N MET A 211 27.25 15.98 -13.47
CA MET A 211 26.55 16.51 -12.30
C MET A 211 26.90 15.74 -11.03
N TYR A 212 27.47 14.54 -11.13
CA TYR A 212 27.79 13.76 -9.93
C TYR A 212 29.06 14.30 -9.25
N LYS A 213 28.94 14.62 -7.97
CA LYS A 213 29.99 15.24 -7.14
C LYS A 213 29.89 14.76 -5.70
N ASP A 214 31.03 14.64 -5.02
CA ASP A 214 31.09 14.28 -3.59
C ASP A 214 32.17 15.14 -2.92
N ASP A 215 31.90 16.45 -2.83
CA ASP A 215 32.83 17.41 -2.22
C ASP A 215 32.13 18.58 -1.52
N ALA A 216 32.90 19.62 -1.18
CA ALA A 216 32.44 20.75 -0.37
C ALA A 216 31.36 21.62 -1.04
N ASP A 217 31.25 21.61 -2.37
CA ASP A 217 30.22 22.43 -3.04
C ASP A 217 28.84 21.79 -2.89
N TYR A 218 28.75 20.50 -3.23
CA TYR A 218 27.56 19.68 -3.06
C TYR A 218 27.88 18.19 -3.19
N VAL A 219 26.98 17.38 -2.64
CA VAL A 219 27.00 15.92 -2.76
C VAL A 219 25.79 15.49 -3.60
N LEU A 220 26.06 14.94 -4.79
CA LEU A 220 25.08 14.31 -5.65
C LEU A 220 25.72 13.04 -6.21
N LYS A 221 25.29 11.88 -5.70
CA LYS A 221 25.87 10.58 -6.07
C LYS A 221 25.05 9.90 -7.16
N GLU A 222 25.75 9.19 -8.03
CA GLU A 222 25.10 8.36 -9.06
C GLU A 222 24.19 7.31 -8.39
N MET A 223 22.95 7.22 -8.88
CA MET A 223 21.93 6.30 -8.36
C MET A 223 21.61 6.49 -6.87
N ASP A 224 21.87 7.66 -6.30
CA ASP A 224 21.64 7.94 -4.87
C ASP A 224 20.21 7.65 -4.42
N PHE A 225 19.23 7.90 -5.30
CA PHE A 225 17.82 7.60 -5.01
C PHE A 225 17.57 6.13 -4.63
N PHE A 226 18.22 5.20 -5.32
CA PHE A 226 18.13 3.77 -5.00
C PHE A 226 19.07 3.37 -3.86
N ARG A 227 20.32 3.88 -3.88
CA ARG A 227 21.34 3.52 -2.89
C ARG A 227 20.98 3.98 -1.49
N SER A 228 20.46 5.19 -1.33
CA SER A 228 20.01 5.74 -0.05
C SER A 228 18.87 4.92 0.53
N TYR A 229 17.85 4.58 -0.28
CA TYR A 229 16.73 3.77 0.19
C TYR A 229 17.15 2.34 0.54
N TYR A 230 17.99 1.70 -0.28
CA TYR A 230 18.55 0.39 0.03
C TYR A 230 19.30 0.40 1.36
N ASN A 231 20.13 1.43 1.59
CA ASN A 231 20.85 1.59 2.85
C ASN A 231 19.88 1.78 4.04
N GLU A 232 18.82 2.58 3.88
CA GLU A 232 17.81 2.75 4.93
C GLU A 232 17.12 1.45 5.35
N ILE A 233 16.79 0.58 4.39
CA ILE A 233 16.24 -0.74 4.72
C ILE A 233 17.31 -1.59 5.42
N LEU A 234 18.53 -1.61 4.89
CA LEU A 234 19.64 -2.41 5.43
C LEU A 234 19.97 -2.03 6.87
N THR A 235 19.94 -0.73 7.19
CA THR A 235 20.25 -0.21 8.53
C THR A 235 19.03 -0.03 9.42
N ASN A 236 17.83 -0.38 8.93
CA ASN A 236 16.55 -0.18 9.60
C ASN A 236 16.34 1.27 10.08
N THR A 237 16.61 2.22 9.18
CA THR A 237 16.44 3.66 9.42
C THR A 237 15.50 4.30 8.38
N PRO A 238 14.25 3.81 8.25
CA PRO A 238 13.31 4.39 7.29
C PRO A 238 12.95 5.84 7.69
N LEU A 239 12.76 6.71 6.69
CA LEU A 239 12.25 8.06 6.94
C LEU A 239 10.81 8.07 7.48
N LEU A 240 9.99 7.11 7.04
CA LEU A 240 8.63 6.91 7.56
C LEU A 240 8.68 6.19 8.91
N CYS A 241 7.70 6.46 9.77
CA CYS A 241 7.41 5.56 10.88
C CYS A 241 6.82 4.26 10.31
N HIS A 242 7.68 3.31 10.01
CA HIS A 242 7.35 2.11 9.26
C HIS A 242 7.57 0.84 10.08
N MET A 243 6.63 -0.10 9.98
CA MET A 243 6.77 -1.45 10.51
C MET A 243 7.49 -2.32 9.48
N GLY A 244 8.81 -2.43 9.64
CA GLY A 244 9.65 -3.27 8.80
C GLY A 244 9.63 -4.75 9.22
N ASN A 245 10.39 -5.56 8.50
CA ASN A 245 10.61 -6.98 8.77
C ASN A 245 11.15 -7.27 10.19
N ASP A 246 11.85 -6.32 10.82
CA ASP A 246 12.27 -6.38 12.21
C ASP A 246 11.10 -6.47 13.21
N VAL A 247 9.97 -5.82 12.89
CA VAL A 247 8.73 -5.87 13.69
C VAL A 247 7.89 -7.09 13.34
N LEU A 248 8.10 -7.68 12.15
CA LEU A 248 7.31 -8.78 11.59
C LEU A 248 8.01 -10.14 11.75
N ASP A 249 8.88 -10.31 12.75
CA ASP A 249 9.63 -11.55 13.00
C ASP A 249 10.38 -12.07 11.75
N GLY A 250 10.97 -11.14 10.99
CA GLY A 250 11.72 -11.42 9.76
C GLY A 250 10.85 -11.75 8.53
N ARG A 251 9.52 -11.62 8.63
CA ARG A 251 8.60 -11.88 7.52
C ARG A 251 8.51 -10.70 6.57
N GLU A 252 8.21 -11.00 5.32
CA GLU A 252 8.23 -10.01 4.24
C GLU A 252 7.07 -9.00 4.30
N ASN A 253 5.96 -9.35 4.98
CA ASN A 253 4.78 -8.49 5.16
C ASN A 253 3.81 -9.07 6.20
N LEU A 254 2.77 -8.30 6.54
CA LEU A 254 1.76 -8.69 7.54
C LEU A 254 1.01 -9.97 7.16
N THR A 255 0.78 -10.21 5.88
CA THR A 255 0.12 -11.44 5.42
C THR A 255 0.95 -12.66 5.78
N ARG A 256 2.26 -12.61 5.54
CA ARG A 256 3.19 -13.72 5.80
C ARG A 256 3.50 -13.88 7.28
N TYR A 257 3.51 -12.79 8.02
CA TYR A 257 3.49 -12.79 9.47
C TYR A 257 2.26 -13.53 10.01
N LEU A 258 1.06 -13.19 9.52
CA LEU A 258 -0.19 -13.77 9.98
C LEU A 258 -0.27 -15.26 9.68
N ASN A 259 0.13 -15.68 8.47
CA ASN A 259 0.25 -17.09 8.09
C ASN A 259 1.16 -17.89 9.02
N SER A 260 2.34 -17.32 9.33
CA SER A 260 3.32 -17.97 10.21
C SER A 260 2.78 -18.11 11.64
N ARG A 261 2.04 -17.11 12.12
CA ARG A 261 1.38 -17.12 13.42
C ARG A 261 0.24 -18.14 13.46
N ALA A 262 -0.58 -18.19 12.40
CA ALA A 262 -1.67 -19.14 12.25
C ALA A 262 -1.18 -20.59 12.38
N LEU A 263 -0.10 -20.91 11.64
CA LEU A 263 0.52 -22.23 11.69
C LEU A 263 1.08 -22.58 13.08
N LEU A 264 1.71 -21.60 13.76
CA LEU A 264 2.28 -21.80 15.10
C LEU A 264 1.20 -22.01 16.18
N GLU A 265 0.14 -21.20 16.14
CA GLU A 265 -0.87 -21.11 17.19
C GLU A 265 -1.99 -22.15 17.00
N HIS A 266 -2.33 -22.47 15.75
CA HIS A 266 -3.50 -23.29 15.39
C HIS A 266 -3.19 -24.51 14.54
N GLY A 267 -1.95 -24.64 14.03
CA GLY A 267 -1.58 -25.73 13.12
C GLY A 267 -2.17 -25.59 11.71
N ASP A 268 -2.73 -24.43 11.37
CA ASP A 268 -3.36 -24.14 10.07
C ASP A 268 -2.95 -22.76 9.58
N GLU A 269 -2.23 -22.69 8.45
CA GLU A 269 -1.82 -21.42 7.81
C GLU A 269 -3.02 -20.56 7.38
N GLY A 270 -4.16 -21.21 7.09
CA GLY A 270 -5.41 -20.59 6.64
C GLY A 270 -6.29 -20.06 7.76
N TYR A 271 -5.95 -20.30 9.04
CA TYR A 271 -6.86 -20.02 10.16
C TYR A 271 -7.37 -18.56 10.22
N TYR A 272 -6.51 -17.59 9.86
CA TYR A 272 -6.86 -16.17 9.85
C TYR A 272 -7.43 -15.65 8.51
N TRP A 273 -7.72 -16.55 7.58
CA TRP A 273 -8.26 -16.22 6.26
C TRP A 273 -9.76 -16.52 6.18
N SER A 274 -10.41 -15.79 5.31
CA SER A 274 -11.71 -16.15 4.75
C SER A 274 -11.51 -17.01 3.50
N ASP A 275 -12.55 -17.75 3.12
CA ASP A 275 -12.56 -18.57 1.91
C ASP A 275 -12.31 -17.77 0.61
N ASN A 276 -12.48 -16.45 0.66
CA ASN A 276 -12.36 -15.54 -0.48
C ASN A 276 -10.98 -14.88 -0.61
N GLY A 277 -10.01 -15.26 0.24
CA GLY A 277 -8.63 -14.78 0.12
C GLY A 277 -8.39 -13.38 0.71
N HIS A 278 -9.15 -12.99 1.72
CA HIS A 278 -8.83 -11.87 2.63
C HIS A 278 -8.81 -12.36 4.08
N TRP A 279 -8.34 -11.52 5.01
CA TRP A 279 -8.37 -11.86 6.43
C TRP A 279 -9.80 -11.93 6.95
N ASN A 280 -10.05 -12.90 7.83
CA ASN A 280 -11.27 -12.91 8.64
C ASN A 280 -11.15 -11.90 9.79
N ILE A 281 -12.21 -11.78 10.60
CA ILE A 281 -12.26 -10.85 11.74
C ILE A 281 -11.10 -11.09 12.71
N GLU A 282 -10.77 -12.35 13.01
CA GLU A 282 -9.67 -12.68 13.92
C GLU A 282 -8.31 -12.25 13.36
N GLY A 283 -8.08 -12.44 12.06
CA GLY A 283 -6.90 -11.93 11.37
C GLY A 283 -6.75 -10.41 11.50
N HIS A 284 -7.85 -9.66 11.30
CA HIS A 284 -7.87 -8.22 11.54
C HIS A 284 -7.55 -7.86 12.99
N HIS A 285 -8.04 -8.61 13.97
CA HIS A 285 -7.76 -8.36 15.39
C HIS A 285 -6.29 -8.61 15.77
N VAL A 286 -5.66 -9.63 15.21
CA VAL A 286 -4.23 -9.93 15.43
C VAL A 286 -3.36 -8.83 14.84
N VAL A 287 -3.63 -8.43 13.60
CA VAL A 287 -2.91 -7.34 12.92
C VAL A 287 -3.11 -6.01 13.65
N ALA A 288 -4.34 -5.70 14.07
CA ALA A 288 -4.65 -4.51 14.87
C ALA A 288 -3.87 -4.46 16.18
N LYS A 289 -3.70 -5.60 16.86
CA LYS A 289 -2.89 -5.69 18.07
C LYS A 289 -1.44 -5.32 17.80
N LEU A 290 -0.83 -5.95 16.78
CA LEU A 290 0.56 -5.70 16.41
C LEU A 290 0.83 -4.23 16.05
N ILE A 291 -0.04 -3.65 15.21
CA ILE A 291 0.08 -2.24 14.81
C ILE A 291 -0.13 -1.33 16.04
N GLY A 292 -1.12 -1.61 16.88
CA GLY A 292 -1.38 -0.84 18.10
C GLY A 292 -0.19 -0.85 19.07
N ASP A 293 0.41 -2.01 19.30
CA ASP A 293 1.61 -2.16 20.15
C ASP A 293 2.79 -1.37 19.59
N PHE A 294 2.97 -1.37 18.26
CA PHE A 294 3.98 -0.55 17.58
C PHE A 294 3.72 0.95 17.74
N ILE A 295 2.48 1.41 17.56
CA ILE A 295 2.10 2.83 17.75
C ILE A 295 2.41 3.27 19.18
N LYS A 296 2.01 2.49 20.20
CA LYS A 296 2.27 2.81 21.61
C LYS A 296 3.77 2.98 21.87
N LYS A 297 4.58 2.03 21.41
CA LYS A 297 6.05 2.09 21.54
C LYS A 297 6.65 3.33 20.88
N LYS A 298 6.05 3.87 19.82
CA LYS A 298 6.56 5.04 19.09
C LYS A 298 6.05 6.38 19.60
N TYR A 299 4.83 6.43 20.16
CA TYR A 299 4.12 7.69 20.43
C TYR A 299 3.70 7.90 21.90
N GLU A 300 3.83 6.89 22.76
CA GLU A 300 3.57 6.99 24.21
C GLU A 300 4.84 7.02 25.07
N ASN A 301 6.01 6.78 24.48
CA ASN A 301 7.31 6.91 25.15
C ASN A 301 7.80 8.37 25.16
#